data_AF-A0A544VZD9-F1
#
_entry.id   AF-A0A544VZD9-F1
#
_cell.length_a   1.000
_cell.length_b   1.000
_cell.length_c   1.000
_cell.angle_alpha   90.00
_cell.angle_beta   90.00
_cell.angle_gamma   90.00
#
_symmetry.space_group_name_H-M   'P 1'
#
loop_
_entity.id
_entity.type
_entity.pdbx_description
1 polymer ?
#
loop_
_entity_poly.entity_id
_entity_poly.type
_entity_poly.pdbx_seq_one_letter_code
_entity_poly.pdbx_strand_id
1 'polypeptide(L)'
;MADQQLRDQILRRAAADDDLGARARLVVSAAWHDLPADAPLTAAAEWVDARVELLERHHAAASTAPDAGDVERACAAMRSAASGQAAAERVADALSADRIQFLETSLEFRDRHGTQPCPVCAASALDDEWVGRARAALATEKDAASALRVARSAAHRARQSLTGLVRAVQAPPAEDAGLPEIVAARVAHQSFTTLPTDDDGALADHVAGALAELSAAYGALGTAAAAELAAVREAQAWLNGLPFPREQT
;
A
#
# COMPACT_ATOMS: atom_id res chain seq x y z
N MET A 1 -9.82 -22.34 -47.08
CA MET A 1 -9.97 -23.81 -46.99
C MET A 1 -8.84 -24.47 -46.20
N ALA A 2 -7.56 -24.14 -46.44
CA ALA A 2 -6.43 -24.70 -45.69
C ALA A 2 -6.50 -24.42 -44.17
N ASP A 3 -6.82 -23.18 -43.77
CA ASP A 3 -6.91 -22.80 -42.36
C ASP A 3 -8.04 -23.49 -41.60
N GLN A 4 -9.19 -23.71 -42.24
CA GLN A 4 -10.31 -24.44 -41.64
C GLN A 4 -9.94 -25.92 -41.41
N GLN A 5 -9.28 -26.54 -42.38
CA GLN A 5 -8.82 -27.93 -42.25
C GLN A 5 -7.72 -28.07 -41.18
N LEU A 6 -6.83 -27.08 -41.08
CA LEU A 6 -5.79 -27.02 -40.04
C LEU A 6 -6.40 -26.82 -38.65
N ARG A 7 -7.37 -25.92 -38.51
CA ARG A 7 -8.17 -25.73 -37.29
C ARG A 7 -8.85 -27.02 -36.85
N ASP A 8 -9.58 -27.70 -37.74
CA ASP A 8 -10.26 -28.96 -37.42
C ASP A 8 -9.28 -30.07 -37.06
N GLN A 9 -8.08 -30.06 -37.64
CA GLN A 9 -7.00 -30.99 -37.26
C GLN A 9 -6.46 -30.68 -35.86
N ILE A 10 -6.24 -29.40 -35.53
CA ILE A 10 -5.72 -28.94 -34.24
C ILE A 10 -6.72 -29.20 -33.12
N LEU A 11 -8.01 -28.91 -33.33
CA LEU A 11 -9.07 -29.22 -32.36
C LEU A 11 -9.20 -30.72 -32.12
N ARG A 12 -9.11 -31.55 -33.17
CA ARG A 12 -9.08 -33.02 -33.02
C ARG A 12 -7.84 -33.51 -32.28
N ARG A 13 -6.67 -32.91 -32.54
CA ARG A 13 -5.44 -33.26 -31.83
C ARG A 13 -5.52 -32.86 -30.36
N ALA A 14 -5.96 -31.65 -30.06
CA ALA A 14 -6.17 -31.20 -28.69
C ALA A 14 -7.14 -32.12 -27.94
N ALA A 15 -8.19 -32.63 -28.59
CA ALA A 15 -9.12 -33.58 -27.98
C ALA A 15 -8.54 -34.99 -27.74
N ALA A 16 -7.47 -35.36 -28.45
CA ALA A 16 -6.86 -36.70 -28.39
C ALA A 16 -5.48 -36.72 -27.70
N ASP A 17 -4.95 -35.56 -27.31
CA ASP A 17 -3.64 -35.41 -26.67
C ASP A 17 -3.81 -35.57 -25.15
N ASP A 18 -3.47 -36.77 -24.65
CA ASP A 18 -3.56 -37.11 -23.23
C ASP A 18 -2.51 -36.37 -22.38
N ASP A 19 -1.39 -35.96 -23.00
CA ASP A 19 -0.30 -35.22 -22.34
C ASP A 19 -0.68 -33.75 -22.11
N LEU A 20 -1.57 -33.18 -22.96
CA LEU A 20 -2.12 -31.84 -22.77
C LEU A 20 -3.15 -31.84 -21.63
N GLY A 21 -2.85 -31.18 -20.50
CA GLY A 21 -3.74 -31.12 -19.34
C GLY A 21 -5.17 -30.67 -19.67
N ALA A 22 -6.17 -31.18 -18.94
CA ALA A 22 -7.59 -30.93 -19.23
C ALA A 22 -7.95 -29.43 -19.31
N ARG A 23 -7.36 -28.59 -18.46
CA ARG A 23 -7.56 -27.13 -18.50
C ARG A 23 -6.88 -26.49 -19.72
N ALA A 24 -5.67 -26.90 -20.05
CA ALA A 24 -4.97 -26.42 -21.24
C ALA A 24 -5.75 -26.76 -22.52
N ARG A 25 -6.33 -27.97 -22.60
CA ARG A 25 -7.26 -28.36 -23.69
C ARG A 25 -8.47 -27.44 -23.78
N LEU A 26 -9.08 -27.08 -22.64
CA LEU A 26 -10.22 -26.15 -22.62
C LEU A 26 -9.81 -24.76 -23.11
N VAL A 27 -8.63 -24.26 -22.71
CA VAL A 27 -8.10 -22.97 -23.17
C VAL A 27 -7.89 -22.96 -24.68
N VAL A 28 -7.22 -23.98 -25.24
CA VAL A 28 -7.08 -24.14 -26.69
C VAL A 28 -8.46 -24.24 -27.36
N SER A 29 -9.40 -24.99 -26.80
CA SER A 29 -10.74 -25.10 -27.42
C SER A 29 -11.50 -23.77 -27.40
N ALA A 30 -11.42 -23.01 -26.30
CA ALA A 30 -12.09 -21.72 -26.13
C ALA A 30 -11.50 -20.64 -27.04
N ALA A 31 -10.17 -20.55 -27.13
CA ALA A 31 -9.48 -19.59 -27.98
C ALA A 31 -9.96 -19.67 -29.44
N TRP A 32 -10.19 -20.89 -29.96
CA TRP A 32 -10.75 -21.08 -31.30
C TRP A 32 -12.28 -21.04 -31.35
N HIS A 33 -12.99 -21.19 -30.23
CA HIS A 33 -14.46 -21.08 -30.20
C HIS A 33 -14.92 -19.63 -30.33
N ASP A 34 -14.24 -18.71 -29.64
CA ASP A 34 -14.59 -17.29 -29.63
C ASP A 34 -14.12 -16.55 -30.89
N LEU A 35 -13.29 -17.21 -31.71
CA LEU A 35 -12.82 -16.68 -32.98
C LEU A 35 -13.76 -17.05 -34.15
N PRO A 36 -13.91 -16.15 -35.15
CA PRO A 36 -14.62 -16.45 -36.39
C PRO A 36 -14.20 -17.76 -37.05
N ALA A 37 -15.10 -18.35 -37.86
CA ALA A 37 -14.85 -19.61 -38.57
C ALA A 37 -13.56 -19.60 -39.42
N ASP A 38 -13.23 -18.42 -39.96
CA ASP A 38 -12.13 -18.12 -40.88
C ASP A 38 -10.93 -17.43 -40.21
N ALA A 39 -10.89 -17.35 -38.87
CA ALA A 39 -9.77 -16.73 -38.17
C ALA A 39 -8.46 -17.51 -38.40
N PRO A 40 -7.35 -16.82 -38.71
CA PRO A 40 -6.06 -17.46 -38.90
C PRO A 40 -5.53 -18.03 -37.58
N LEU A 41 -4.63 -19.02 -37.66
CA LEU A 41 -4.01 -19.64 -36.48
C LEU A 41 -3.31 -18.62 -35.56
N THR A 42 -2.72 -17.57 -36.17
CA THR A 42 -2.03 -16.49 -35.45
C THR A 42 -2.95 -15.76 -34.48
N ALA A 43 -4.24 -15.60 -34.82
CA ALA A 43 -5.20 -14.93 -33.94
C ALA A 43 -5.45 -15.70 -32.64
N ALA A 44 -5.40 -17.04 -32.71
CA ALA A 44 -5.58 -17.87 -31.53
C ALA A 44 -4.31 -17.93 -30.66
N ALA A 45 -3.13 -17.91 -31.27
CA ALA A 45 -1.87 -17.74 -30.55
C ALA A 45 -1.82 -16.38 -29.84
N GLU A 46 -2.18 -15.30 -30.55
CA GLU A 46 -2.29 -13.94 -29.99
C GLU A 46 -3.30 -13.88 -28.83
N TRP A 47 -4.43 -14.58 -28.94
CA TRP A 47 -5.40 -14.66 -27.84
C TRP A 47 -4.81 -15.36 -26.60
N VAL A 48 -4.09 -16.47 -26.80
CA VAL A 48 -3.42 -17.19 -25.69
C VAL A 48 -2.33 -16.32 -25.06
N ASP A 49 -1.55 -15.60 -25.87
CA ASP A 49 -0.52 -14.68 -25.38
C ASP A 49 -1.11 -13.53 -24.56
N ALA A 50 -2.17 -12.88 -25.07
CA ALA A 50 -2.90 -11.84 -24.33
C ALA A 50 -3.50 -12.36 -23.02
N ARG A 51 -3.94 -13.63 -23.03
CA ARG A 51 -4.47 -14.30 -21.84
C ARG A 51 -3.38 -14.56 -20.80
N VAL A 52 -2.19 -14.98 -21.21
CA VAL A 52 -1.01 -15.11 -20.33
C VAL A 52 -0.71 -13.77 -19.67
N GLU A 53 -0.57 -12.70 -20.46
CA GLU A 53 -0.24 -11.37 -19.96
C GLU A 53 -1.29 -10.87 -18.95
N LEU A 54 -2.59 -11.05 -19.24
CA LEU A 54 -3.66 -10.66 -18.32
C LEU A 54 -3.59 -11.42 -16.99
N LEU A 55 -3.38 -12.74 -17.02
CA LEU A 55 -3.27 -13.56 -15.82
C LEU A 55 -2.02 -13.22 -15.00
N GLU A 56 -0.90 -12.91 -15.67
CA GLU A 56 0.31 -12.41 -15.01
C GLU A 56 0.09 -11.09 -14.29
N ARG A 57 -0.63 -10.14 -14.90
CA ARG A 57 -0.97 -8.86 -14.25
C ARG A 57 -1.86 -9.07 -13.02
N HIS A 58 -2.84 -9.96 -13.08
CA HIS A 58 -3.69 -10.32 -11.93
C HIS A 58 -2.87 -10.99 -10.81
N HIS A 59 -1.99 -11.93 -11.15
CA HIS A 59 -1.13 -12.61 -10.18
C HIS A 59 -0.11 -11.64 -9.53
N ALA A 60 0.45 -10.72 -10.32
CA ALA A 60 1.36 -9.69 -9.83
C ALA A 60 0.66 -8.73 -8.85
N ALA A 61 -0.53 -8.24 -9.21
CA ALA A 61 -1.33 -7.40 -8.32
C ALA A 61 -1.65 -8.11 -7.00
N ALA A 62 -2.06 -9.38 -7.06
CA ALA A 62 -2.34 -10.21 -5.88
C ALA A 62 -1.11 -10.38 -4.96
N SER A 63 0.10 -10.32 -5.52
CA SER A 63 1.36 -10.44 -4.77
C SER A 63 1.77 -9.14 -4.05
N THR A 64 1.01 -8.05 -4.23
CA THR A 64 1.27 -6.76 -3.55
C THR A 64 0.53 -6.59 -2.22
N ALA A 65 -0.22 -7.61 -1.77
CA ALA A 65 -0.80 -7.61 -0.43
C ALA A 65 0.33 -7.47 0.62
N PRO A 66 0.21 -6.54 1.58
CA PRO A 66 1.27 -6.28 2.53
C PRO A 66 1.38 -7.42 3.56
N ASP A 67 2.57 -7.63 4.09
CA ASP A 67 2.80 -8.58 5.17
C ASP A 67 2.04 -8.15 6.45
N ALA A 68 1.43 -9.13 7.13
CA ALA A 68 0.64 -8.87 8.32
C ALA A 68 1.47 -8.28 9.46
N GLY A 69 2.71 -8.74 9.62
CA GLY A 69 3.63 -8.24 10.64
C GLY A 69 4.11 -6.82 10.35
N ASP A 70 4.35 -6.47 9.08
CA ASP A 70 4.68 -5.10 8.67
C ASP A 70 3.53 -4.12 8.98
N VAL A 71 2.30 -4.50 8.63
CA VAL A 71 1.11 -3.68 8.92
C VAL A 71 0.89 -3.55 10.43
N GLU A 72 1.01 -4.64 11.19
CA GLU A 72 0.87 -4.60 12.65
C GLU A 72 1.88 -3.65 13.29
N ARG A 73 3.16 -3.74 12.88
CA ARG A 73 4.21 -2.82 13.35
C ARG A 73 3.92 -1.37 12.98
N ALA A 74 3.47 -1.10 11.76
CA ALA A 74 3.13 0.25 11.32
C ALA A 74 1.94 0.82 12.10
N CYS A 75 0.89 0.03 12.33
CA CYS A 75 -0.27 0.44 13.14
C CYS A 75 0.12 0.68 14.61
N ALA A 76 0.96 -0.18 15.20
CA ALA A 76 1.45 0.01 16.56
C ALA A 76 2.30 1.29 16.69
N ALA A 77 3.20 1.53 15.73
CA ALA A 77 3.99 2.76 15.66
C ALA A 77 3.10 4.00 15.52
N MET A 78 2.05 3.92 14.70
CA MET A 78 1.07 5.00 14.52
C MET A 78 0.35 5.36 15.82
N ARG A 79 -0.23 4.36 16.52
CA ARG A 79 -0.91 4.57 17.79
C ARG A 79 0.02 5.11 18.88
N SER A 80 1.25 4.59 18.95
CA SER A 80 2.26 5.07 19.88
C SER A 80 2.65 6.52 19.60
N ALA A 81 2.84 6.89 18.34
CA ALA A 81 3.24 8.24 17.96
C ALA A 81 2.10 9.26 18.18
N ALA A 82 0.86 8.89 17.87
CA ALA A 82 -0.32 9.72 18.16
C ALA A 82 -0.48 9.96 19.66
N SER A 83 -0.33 8.91 20.48
CA SER A 83 -0.36 9.02 21.94
C SER A 83 0.76 9.91 22.48
N GLY A 84 1.98 9.76 21.94
CA GLY A 84 3.13 10.58 22.29
C GLY A 84 2.97 12.04 21.92
N GLN A 85 2.39 12.33 20.75
CA GLN A 85 2.06 13.70 20.35
C GLN A 85 1.01 14.31 21.29
N ALA A 86 -0.09 13.61 21.54
CA ALA A 86 -1.15 14.11 22.43
C ALA A 86 -0.62 14.36 23.86
N ALA A 87 0.32 13.54 24.34
CA ALA A 87 0.99 13.76 25.62
C ALA A 87 1.89 15.01 25.58
N ALA A 88 2.70 15.17 24.53
CA ALA A 88 3.57 16.33 24.38
C ALA A 88 2.79 17.65 24.20
N GLU A 89 1.64 17.61 23.55
CA GLU A 89 0.73 18.77 23.39
C GLU A 89 0.07 19.18 24.71
N ARG A 90 -0.17 18.24 25.63
CA ARG A 90 -0.64 18.58 26.98
C ARG A 90 0.44 19.25 27.83
N VAL A 91 1.72 18.95 27.56
CA VAL A 91 2.86 19.50 28.30
C VAL A 91 3.29 20.86 27.73
N ALA A 92 3.42 20.96 26.41
CA ALA A 92 3.68 22.21 25.70
C ALA A 92 2.35 22.92 25.46
N ASP A 93 1.93 23.75 26.42
CA ASP A 93 0.69 24.52 26.29
C ASP A 93 0.79 25.59 25.18
N ALA A 94 -0.36 26.19 24.84
CA ALA A 94 -0.43 27.18 23.77
C ALA A 94 0.42 28.44 24.02
N LEU A 95 0.87 28.66 25.26
CA LEU A 95 1.63 29.83 25.68
C LEU A 95 3.13 29.53 25.84
N SER A 96 3.59 28.28 25.64
CA SER A 96 5.00 27.93 25.82
C SER A 96 5.94 28.80 24.98
N ALA A 97 5.58 29.15 23.74
CA ALA A 97 6.40 30.04 22.90
C ALA A 97 6.51 31.45 23.49
N ASP A 98 5.39 32.02 23.93
CA ASP A 98 5.33 33.36 24.54
C ASP A 98 6.11 33.39 25.87
N ARG A 99 6.01 32.32 26.67
CA ARG A 99 6.77 32.19 27.93
C ARG A 99 8.27 32.08 27.69
N ILE A 100 8.70 31.30 26.70
CA ILE A 100 10.11 31.22 26.30
C ILE A 100 10.62 32.62 25.95
N GLN A 101 9.91 33.34 25.07
CA GLN A 101 10.30 34.69 24.65
C GLN A 101 10.35 35.67 25.83
N PHE A 102 9.35 35.62 26.71
CA PHE A 102 9.27 36.46 27.90
C PHE A 102 10.45 36.21 28.85
N LEU A 103 10.76 34.94 29.13
CA LEU A 103 11.86 34.56 30.01
C LEU A 103 13.22 34.94 29.42
N GLU A 104 13.43 34.73 28.11
CA GLU A 104 14.65 35.16 27.42
C GLU A 104 14.85 36.67 27.51
N THR A 105 13.82 37.44 27.19
CA THR A 105 13.86 38.91 27.24
C THR A 105 14.09 39.42 28.67
N SER A 106 13.45 38.79 29.65
CA SER A 106 13.60 39.16 31.07
C SER A 106 14.99 38.85 31.60
N LEU A 107 15.57 37.71 31.22
CA LEU A 107 16.94 37.34 31.58
C LEU A 107 17.95 38.30 30.95
N GLU A 108 17.76 38.67 29.69
CA GLU A 108 18.60 39.64 28.99
C GLU A 108 18.52 41.03 29.65
N PHE A 109 17.31 41.46 30.03
CA PHE A 109 17.11 42.69 30.79
C PHE A 109 17.87 42.67 32.13
N ARG A 110 17.78 41.56 32.88
CA ARG A 110 18.50 41.38 34.15
C ARG A 110 20.02 41.40 33.98
N ASP A 111 20.53 40.82 32.90
CA ASP A 111 21.95 40.80 32.56
C ASP A 111 22.48 42.22 32.31
N ARG A 112 21.73 43.03 31.55
CA ARG A 112 22.12 44.42 31.22
C ARG A 112 22.03 45.41 32.39
N HIS A 113 21.09 45.21 33.30
CA HIS A 113 20.70 46.26 34.26
C HIS A 113 20.98 45.92 35.73
N GLY A 114 21.51 44.74 36.05
CA GLY A 114 21.81 44.41 37.44
C GLY A 114 20.58 44.03 38.27
N THR A 115 20.81 43.77 39.57
CA THR A 115 19.75 43.44 40.52
C THR A 115 18.85 44.66 40.71
N GLN A 116 17.55 44.47 40.54
CA GLN A 116 16.57 45.56 40.63
C GLN A 116 15.17 45.04 40.99
N PRO A 117 14.24 45.90 41.42
CA PRO A 117 12.84 45.52 41.59
C PRO A 117 12.24 44.98 40.30
N CYS A 118 11.40 43.93 40.39
CA CYS A 118 10.70 43.38 39.25
C CYS A 118 9.77 44.45 38.62
N PRO A 119 9.92 44.80 37.34
CA PRO A 119 9.15 45.86 36.71
C PRO A 119 7.67 45.49 36.49
N VAL A 120 7.31 44.21 36.64
CA VAL A 120 5.94 43.74 36.46
C VAL A 120 5.15 43.79 37.77
N CYS A 121 5.70 43.23 38.85
CA CYS A 121 4.96 43.08 40.12
C CYS A 121 5.46 43.98 41.25
N ALA A 122 6.67 44.56 41.14
CA ALA A 122 7.36 45.33 42.19
C ALA A 122 7.58 44.63 43.56
N ALA A 123 7.05 43.41 43.75
CA ALA A 123 7.05 42.68 45.02
C ALA A 123 8.29 41.80 45.24
N SER A 124 9.14 41.63 44.22
CA SER A 124 10.36 40.82 44.28
C SER A 124 11.50 41.50 43.53
N ALA A 125 12.74 41.12 43.83
CA ALA A 125 13.89 41.53 43.05
C ALA A 125 14.16 40.54 41.92
N LEU A 126 14.61 41.05 40.77
CA LEU A 126 15.30 40.27 39.77
C LEU A 126 16.73 40.04 40.29
N ASP A 127 16.93 39.16 41.26
CA ASP A 127 18.23 38.82 41.84
C ASP A 127 18.81 37.52 41.25
N ASP A 128 19.92 37.03 41.80
CA ASP A 128 20.57 35.82 41.29
C ASP A 128 19.72 34.55 41.53
N GLU A 129 18.90 34.54 42.58
CA GLU A 129 17.95 33.46 42.84
C GLU A 129 16.83 33.47 41.79
N TRP A 130 16.31 34.66 41.46
CA TRP A 130 15.38 34.84 40.35
C TRP A 130 15.99 34.38 39.02
N VAL A 131 17.25 34.71 38.74
CA VAL A 131 17.96 34.23 37.53
C VAL A 131 18.01 32.70 37.50
N GLY A 132 18.33 32.06 38.63
CA GLY A 132 18.33 30.61 38.76
C GLY A 132 16.97 29.99 38.42
N ARG A 133 15.90 30.49 39.03
CA ARG A 133 14.52 30.03 38.77
C ARG A 133 14.08 30.29 37.33
N ALA A 134 14.38 31.47 36.78
CA ALA A 134 14.01 31.84 35.42
C ALA A 134 14.74 30.99 34.37
N ARG A 135 16.03 30.69 34.58
CA ARG A 135 16.79 29.77 33.71
C ARG A 135 16.25 28.34 33.78
N ALA A 136 15.91 27.86 34.97
CA ALA A 136 15.29 26.53 35.13
C ALA A 136 13.92 26.45 34.43
N ALA A 137 13.07 27.47 34.59
CA ALA A 137 11.79 27.55 33.89
C ALA A 137 11.96 27.60 32.36
N LEU A 138 12.92 28.41 31.87
CA LEU A 138 13.22 28.51 30.45
C LEU A 138 13.70 27.16 29.87
N ALA A 139 14.54 26.44 30.60
CA ALA A 139 15.00 25.11 30.20
C ALA A 139 13.82 24.13 30.06
N THR A 140 12.95 24.06 31.07
CA THR A 140 11.75 23.21 31.05
C THR A 140 10.84 23.52 29.85
N GLU A 141 10.56 24.79 29.58
CA GLU A 141 9.72 25.18 28.44
C GLU A 141 10.36 24.83 27.09
N LYS A 142 11.69 25.05 26.95
CA LYS A 142 12.43 24.67 25.75
C LYS A 142 12.45 23.16 25.52
N ASP A 143 12.60 22.38 26.58
CA ASP A 143 12.57 20.92 26.53
C ASP A 143 11.19 20.41 26.12
N ALA A 144 10.11 20.96 26.71
CA ALA A 144 8.74 20.65 26.32
C ALA A 144 8.46 20.96 24.85
N ALA A 145 8.85 22.16 24.38
CA ALA A 145 8.70 22.55 22.98
C ALA A 145 9.51 21.65 22.03
N SER A 146 10.71 21.23 22.43
CA SER A 146 11.52 20.28 21.68
C SER A 146 10.87 18.90 21.60
N ALA A 147 10.39 18.38 22.73
CA ALA A 147 9.68 17.11 22.81
C ALA A 147 8.43 17.10 21.91
N LEU A 148 7.66 18.20 21.89
CA LEU A 148 6.51 18.33 21.00
C LEU A 148 6.91 18.29 19.51
N ARG A 149 7.98 18.99 19.11
CA ARG A 149 8.48 18.93 17.73
C ARG A 149 8.89 17.52 17.33
N VAL A 150 9.60 16.81 18.22
CA VAL A 150 10.01 15.42 18.00
C VAL A 150 8.78 14.51 17.87
N ALA A 151 7.80 14.65 18.75
CA ALA A 151 6.58 13.85 18.76
C ALA A 151 5.76 14.05 17.47
N ARG A 152 5.57 15.30 17.03
CA ARG A 152 4.90 15.61 15.75
C ARG A 152 5.63 15.02 14.55
N SER A 153 6.95 15.10 14.55
CA SER A 153 7.78 14.49 13.48
C SER A 153 7.64 12.96 13.47
N ALA A 154 7.58 12.33 14.65
CA ALA A 154 7.36 10.89 14.76
C ALA A 154 5.96 10.48 14.27
N ALA A 155 4.91 11.21 14.66
CA ALA A 155 3.54 10.97 14.19
C ALA A 155 3.42 11.12 12.68
N HIS A 156 4.02 12.16 12.11
CA HIS A 156 4.06 12.36 10.66
C HIS A 156 4.74 11.19 9.93
N ARG A 157 5.92 10.74 10.40
CA ARG A 157 6.62 9.59 9.81
C ARG A 157 5.84 8.30 9.94
N ALA A 158 5.20 8.05 11.07
CA ALA A 158 4.36 6.88 11.28
C ALA A 158 3.18 6.88 10.29
N ARG A 159 2.54 8.04 10.10
CA ARG A 159 1.44 8.20 9.13
C ARG A 159 1.90 7.93 7.70
N GLN A 160 3.04 8.50 7.32
CA GLN A 160 3.62 8.25 6.00
C GLN A 160 3.96 6.78 5.77
N SER A 161 4.50 6.10 6.78
CA SER A 161 4.84 4.68 6.68
C SER A 161 3.59 3.82 6.50
N LEU A 162 2.57 4.02 7.34
CA LEU A 162 1.31 3.27 7.26
C LEU A 162 0.58 3.53 5.93
N THR A 163 0.44 4.79 5.53
CA THR A 163 -0.19 5.14 4.24
C THR A 163 0.63 4.68 3.03
N GLY A 164 1.95 4.58 3.16
CA GLY A 164 2.83 4.00 2.16
C GLY A 164 2.53 2.52 1.90
N LEU A 165 2.35 1.73 2.97
CA LEU A 165 1.94 0.33 2.85
C LEU A 165 0.60 0.18 2.11
N VAL A 166 -0.37 1.03 2.45
CA VAL A 166 -1.69 1.01 1.78
C VAL A 166 -1.59 1.35 0.30
N ARG A 167 -0.80 2.38 -0.05
CA ARG A 167 -0.63 2.82 -1.44
C ARG A 167 0.18 1.84 -2.29
N ALA A 168 1.00 0.99 -1.68
CA ALA A 168 1.78 -0.02 -2.38
C ALA A 168 0.91 -1.16 -2.92
N VAL A 169 -0.31 -1.34 -2.41
CA VAL A 169 -1.24 -2.37 -2.86
C VAL A 169 -1.83 -2.00 -4.22
N GLN A 170 -1.47 -2.77 -5.24
CA GLN A 170 -1.95 -2.59 -6.60
C GLN A 170 -3.39 -3.09 -6.74
N ALA A 171 -4.24 -2.29 -7.37
CA ALA A 171 -5.58 -2.73 -7.74
C ALA A 171 -5.53 -3.89 -8.76
N PRO A 172 -6.43 -4.88 -8.67
CA PRO A 172 -6.56 -5.88 -9.73
C PRO A 172 -6.87 -5.19 -11.08
N PRO A 173 -6.23 -5.58 -12.21
CA PRO A 173 -6.52 -5.05 -13.55
C PRO A 173 -8.02 -5.02 -13.85
N ALA A 174 -8.53 -4.00 -14.57
CA ALA A 174 -9.97 -3.79 -14.83
C ALA A 174 -10.59 -4.88 -15.72
N GLU A 175 -9.77 -5.49 -16.56
CA GLU A 175 -10.15 -6.50 -17.52
C GLU A 175 -10.49 -7.82 -16.81
N ASP A 176 -11.61 -8.42 -17.24
CA ASP A 176 -12.07 -9.67 -16.68
C ASP A 176 -11.24 -10.84 -17.23
N ALA A 177 -10.54 -11.51 -16.33
CA ALA A 177 -9.85 -12.75 -16.65
C ALA A 177 -10.76 -13.98 -16.45
N GLY A 178 -12.08 -13.84 -16.36
CA GLY A 178 -13.00 -14.95 -16.13
C GLY A 178 -12.76 -15.67 -14.79
N LEU A 179 -12.10 -14.99 -13.85
CA LEU A 179 -11.82 -15.50 -12.51
C LEU A 179 -12.83 -14.89 -11.53
N PRO A 180 -13.69 -15.68 -10.88
CA PRO A 180 -14.68 -15.14 -9.94
C PRO A 180 -14.04 -14.39 -8.76
N GLU A 181 -12.81 -14.73 -8.39
CA GLU A 181 -12.05 -14.10 -7.30
C GLU A 181 -11.72 -12.62 -7.56
N ILE A 182 -11.71 -12.17 -8.83
CA ILE A 182 -11.40 -10.78 -9.19
C ILE A 182 -12.37 -9.80 -8.51
N VAL A 183 -13.66 -10.15 -8.46
CA VAL A 183 -14.68 -9.26 -7.86
C VAL A 183 -14.41 -9.08 -6.37
N ALA A 184 -14.16 -10.17 -5.64
CA ALA A 184 -13.84 -10.12 -4.22
C ALA A 184 -12.55 -9.34 -3.96
N ALA A 185 -11.50 -9.55 -4.77
CA ALA A 185 -10.23 -8.84 -4.64
C ALA A 185 -10.38 -7.33 -4.88
N ARG A 186 -11.21 -6.90 -5.84
CA ARG A 186 -11.49 -5.48 -6.06
C ARG A 186 -12.22 -4.84 -4.89
N VAL A 187 -13.24 -5.52 -4.35
CA VAL A 187 -14.01 -5.01 -3.21
C VAL A 187 -13.09 -4.87 -2.00
N ALA A 188 -12.27 -5.90 -1.71
CA ALA A 188 -11.34 -5.86 -0.59
C ALA A 188 -10.26 -4.76 -0.78
N HIS A 189 -9.76 -4.56 -2.01
CA HIS A 189 -8.83 -3.46 -2.33
C HIS A 189 -9.47 -2.09 -2.08
N GLN A 190 -10.70 -1.89 -2.57
CA GLN A 190 -11.42 -0.63 -2.40
C GLN A 190 -11.66 -0.34 -0.90
N SER A 191 -12.12 -1.33 -0.14
CA SER A 191 -12.31 -1.21 1.31
C SER A 191 -11.01 -0.87 2.03
N PHE A 192 -9.91 -1.56 1.71
CA PHE A 192 -8.61 -1.34 2.33
C PHE A 192 -8.03 0.04 2.01
N THR A 193 -8.15 0.51 0.77
CA THR A 193 -7.57 1.79 0.30
C THR A 193 -8.43 3.03 0.57
N THR A 194 -9.70 2.84 0.94
CA THR A 194 -10.59 3.93 1.37
C THR A 194 -10.27 4.31 2.81
N LEU A 195 -9.25 5.15 2.97
CA LEU A 195 -8.75 5.55 4.28
C LEU A 195 -9.69 6.55 4.96
N PRO A 196 -9.95 6.42 6.27
CA PRO A 196 -10.69 7.42 7.03
C PRO A 196 -9.93 8.76 7.05
N THR A 197 -10.69 9.85 7.03
CA THR A 197 -10.17 11.22 7.16
C THR A 197 -10.07 11.68 8.61
N ASP A 198 -10.47 10.82 9.54
CA ASP A 198 -10.46 11.06 10.98
C ASP A 198 -9.03 11.08 11.55
N ASP A 199 -8.93 10.92 12.88
CA ASP A 199 -7.65 10.93 13.57
C ASP A 199 -6.74 9.72 13.22
N ASP A 200 -5.50 9.84 13.66
CA ASP A 200 -4.43 8.88 13.46
C ASP A 200 -4.73 7.47 14.03
N GLY A 201 -5.54 7.38 15.08
CA GLY A 201 -5.98 6.12 15.68
C GLY A 201 -6.98 5.41 14.79
N ALA A 202 -7.99 6.14 14.30
CA ALA A 202 -8.98 5.61 13.36
C ALA A 202 -8.32 5.06 12.07
N LEU A 203 -7.27 5.73 11.58
CA LEU A 203 -6.48 5.22 10.46
C LEU A 203 -5.82 3.87 10.76
N ALA A 204 -5.17 3.75 11.92
CA ALA A 204 -4.49 2.51 12.33
C ALA A 204 -5.48 1.34 12.51
N ASP A 205 -6.65 1.62 13.07
CA ASP A 205 -7.67 0.61 13.32
C ASP A 205 -8.36 0.17 12.04
N HIS A 206 -8.63 1.10 11.11
CA HIS A 206 -9.11 0.78 9.76
C HIS A 206 -8.16 -0.17 9.03
N VAL A 207 -6.87 0.18 8.94
CA VAL A 207 -5.89 -0.63 8.20
C VAL A 207 -5.72 -2.01 8.86
N ALA A 208 -5.68 -2.08 10.19
CA ALA A 208 -5.61 -3.34 10.91
C ALA A 208 -6.85 -4.22 10.70
N GLY A 209 -8.04 -3.62 10.69
CA GLY A 209 -9.32 -4.32 10.50
C GLY A 209 -9.54 -4.82 9.08
N ALA A 210 -9.14 -4.05 8.07
CA ALA A 210 -9.35 -4.38 6.66
C ALA A 210 -8.32 -5.38 6.10
N LEU A 211 -7.18 -5.59 6.78
CA LEU A 211 -6.08 -6.40 6.27
C LEU A 211 -6.46 -7.86 6.05
N ALA A 212 -7.18 -8.48 6.99
CA ALA A 212 -7.49 -9.90 6.91
C ALA A 212 -8.34 -10.25 5.67
N GLU A 213 -9.31 -9.39 5.35
CA GLU A 213 -10.17 -9.54 4.16
C GLU A 213 -9.35 -9.34 2.88
N LEU A 214 -8.48 -8.32 2.83
CA LEU A 214 -7.58 -8.09 1.71
C LEU A 214 -6.67 -9.31 1.47
N SER A 215 -5.97 -9.78 2.51
CA SER A 215 -5.05 -10.92 2.41
C SER A 215 -5.76 -12.18 1.95
N ALA A 216 -6.98 -12.44 2.44
CA ALA A 216 -7.78 -13.59 2.01
C ALA A 216 -8.16 -13.47 0.52
N ALA A 217 -8.69 -12.32 0.09
CA ALA A 217 -9.12 -12.11 -1.28
C ALA A 217 -7.94 -12.14 -2.28
N TYR A 218 -6.80 -11.54 -1.92
CA TYR A 218 -5.60 -11.53 -2.74
C TYR A 218 -4.94 -12.91 -2.78
N GLY A 219 -4.91 -13.64 -1.67
CA GLY A 219 -4.43 -15.02 -1.64
C GLY A 219 -5.26 -15.95 -2.55
N ALA A 220 -6.58 -15.79 -2.55
CA ALA A 220 -7.49 -16.54 -3.42
C ALA A 220 -7.26 -16.18 -4.90
N LEU A 221 -7.23 -14.89 -5.24
CA LEU A 221 -6.94 -14.43 -6.61
C LEU A 221 -5.58 -14.90 -7.10
N GLY A 222 -4.53 -14.78 -6.27
CA GLY A 222 -3.18 -15.20 -6.62
C GLY A 222 -3.09 -16.69 -6.91
N THR A 223 -3.78 -17.53 -6.13
CA THR A 223 -3.87 -18.98 -6.34
C THR A 223 -4.62 -19.32 -7.62
N ALA A 224 -5.78 -18.70 -7.84
CA ALA A 224 -6.61 -18.93 -9.03
C ALA A 224 -5.87 -18.50 -10.31
N ALA A 225 -5.28 -17.31 -10.30
CA ALA A 225 -4.51 -16.77 -11.41
C ALA A 225 -3.27 -17.62 -11.72
N ALA A 226 -2.52 -18.08 -10.71
CA ALA A 226 -1.38 -18.98 -10.91
C ALA A 226 -1.80 -20.31 -11.53
N ALA A 227 -2.91 -20.88 -11.08
CA ALA A 227 -3.41 -22.15 -11.58
C ALA A 227 -3.93 -22.06 -13.03
N GLU A 228 -4.63 -20.99 -13.39
CA GLU A 228 -5.00 -20.73 -14.79
C GLU A 228 -3.78 -20.41 -15.66
N LEU A 229 -2.86 -19.59 -15.16
CA LEU A 229 -1.64 -19.21 -15.89
C LEU A 229 -0.81 -20.44 -16.26
N ALA A 230 -0.69 -21.43 -15.37
CA ALA A 230 -0.03 -22.69 -15.67
C ALA A 230 -0.69 -23.43 -16.84
N ALA A 231 -2.03 -23.53 -16.84
CA ALA A 231 -2.79 -24.18 -17.91
C ALA A 231 -2.68 -23.43 -19.25
N VAL A 232 -2.75 -22.10 -19.23
CA VAL A 232 -2.62 -21.28 -20.44
C VAL A 232 -1.20 -21.33 -21.00
N ARG A 233 -0.16 -21.37 -20.15
CA ARG A 233 1.24 -21.55 -20.60
C ARG A 233 1.50 -22.91 -21.21
N GLU A 234 0.84 -23.96 -20.71
CA GLU A 234 0.90 -25.29 -21.32
C GLU A 234 0.27 -25.27 -22.73
N ALA A 235 -0.90 -24.64 -22.87
CA ALA A 235 -1.52 -24.41 -24.17
C ALA A 235 -0.61 -23.59 -25.12
N GLN A 236 0.00 -22.52 -24.62
CA GLN A 236 0.93 -21.68 -25.36
C GLN A 236 2.14 -22.47 -25.85
N ALA A 237 2.76 -23.28 -24.98
CA ALA A 237 3.89 -24.13 -25.33
C ALA A 237 3.52 -25.18 -26.39
N TRP A 238 2.33 -25.79 -26.26
CA TRP A 238 1.82 -26.75 -27.23
C TRP A 238 1.59 -26.11 -28.61
N LEU A 239 0.99 -24.91 -28.65
CA LEU A 239 0.78 -24.17 -29.90
C LEU A 239 2.08 -23.75 -30.57
N ASN A 240 3.05 -23.27 -29.79
CA ASN A 240 4.37 -22.91 -30.28
C ASN A 240 5.18 -24.13 -30.78
N GLY A 241 4.83 -25.34 -30.33
CA GLY A 241 5.42 -26.60 -30.78
C GLY A 241 4.80 -27.17 -32.06
N LEU A 242 3.72 -26.58 -32.59
CA LEU A 242 3.11 -27.07 -33.83
C LEU A 242 4.01 -26.74 -35.04
N PRO A 243 4.16 -27.67 -36.01
CA PRO A 243 4.82 -27.37 -37.26
C PRO A 243 3.91 -26.42 -38.04
N PHE A 244 4.14 -25.12 -37.91
CA PHE A 244 3.55 -24.14 -38.82
C PHE A 244 4.00 -24.51 -40.23
N PRO A 245 3.08 -24.58 -41.21
CA PRO A 245 3.49 -24.55 -42.61
C PRO A 245 4.13 -23.19 -42.81
N ARG A 246 5.46 -23.12 -42.67
CA ARG A 246 6.24 -21.95 -43.09
C ARG A 246 5.84 -21.70 -44.53
N GLU A 247 5.32 -20.51 -44.76
CA GLU A 247 4.91 -20.00 -46.06
C GLU A 247 5.87 -20.55 -47.12
N GLN A 248 5.38 -21.48 -47.96
CA GLN A 248 6.08 -21.82 -49.18
C GLN A 248 5.87 -20.61 -50.10
N THR A 249 6.74 -19.61 -49.94
CA THR A 249 6.98 -18.57 -50.95
C THR A 249 7.56 -19.17 -52.21
#